data_AF-A0AA48RFB1-F1
#
_entry.id   AF-A0AA48RFB1-F1
#
_cell.length_a   1.000
_cell.length_b   1.000
_cell.length_c   1.000
_cell.angle_alpha   90.00
_cell.angle_beta   90.00
_cell.angle_gamma   90.00
#
_symmetry.space_group_name_H-M   'P 1'
#
loop_
_entity.id
_entity.type
_entity.pdbx_description
1 polymer ?
#
loop_
_entity_poly.entity_id
_entity_poly.type
_entity_poly.pdbx_seq_one_letter_code
_entity_poly.pdbx_strand_id
1 'polypeptide(L)'
;MFNKIAVVSCAAVSLVIGISVFTSQTLFSSDVAHSQSNSSIGKDQIKQWIQAQSKEKNHYFEHLAFQEVNIDHDVDVEIAATLTGGTNIGSFFIFDKQKNEEYKLITERKWKIDNLTVQEPVTVMQDKKIYQTVYRSGGTGAHTETVVLWHLDDNGNFVEAWEHPMKEISTFQDEYYAKISTFHIDGDYLYDFSTEYKRPLDSTITPQFKHTTTMYKFNGTLFESAE
;
A
#
# COMPACT_ATOMS: atom_id res chain seq x y z
N MET A 1 4.54 23.00 72.84
CA MET A 1 4.42 22.23 71.59
C MET A 1 4.65 23.18 70.44
N PHE A 2 5.60 22.82 69.57
CA PHE A 2 6.14 23.60 68.45
C PHE A 2 5.04 23.91 67.40
N ASN A 3 5.06 24.97 66.60
CA ASN A 3 6.20 25.73 66.08
C ASN A 3 5.80 27.16 65.67
N LYS A 4 6.75 28.09 65.80
CA LYS A 4 6.58 29.53 65.56
C LYS A 4 6.52 29.87 64.06
N ILE A 5 5.58 30.74 63.71
CA ILE A 5 5.47 31.42 62.41
C ILE A 5 6.59 32.47 62.32
N ALA A 6 7.44 32.37 61.30
CA ALA A 6 8.39 33.41 60.94
C ALA A 6 7.92 34.07 59.64
N VAL A 7 7.54 35.35 59.76
CA VAL A 7 7.30 36.28 58.67
C VAL A 7 8.66 36.58 58.02
N VAL A 8 8.75 36.46 56.69
CA VAL A 8 9.91 36.95 55.93
C VAL A 8 9.43 37.91 54.86
N SER A 9 10.14 39.04 54.86
CA SER A 9 9.99 40.28 54.11
C SER A 9 9.97 40.09 52.59
N CYS A 10 9.16 40.92 51.92
CA CYS A 10 9.23 41.19 50.50
C CYS A 10 10.63 41.66 50.08
N ALA A 11 11.19 41.01 49.06
CA ALA A 11 12.17 41.60 48.17
C ALA A 11 11.60 41.50 46.74
N ALA A 12 11.32 42.65 46.14
CA ALA A 12 10.90 42.75 44.75
C ALA A 12 12.09 42.38 43.86
N VAL A 13 11.92 41.37 43.02
CA VAL A 13 12.86 41.04 41.94
C VAL A 13 12.15 41.37 40.62
N SER A 14 12.61 42.43 39.99
CA SER A 14 12.20 42.84 38.65
C SER A 14 12.66 41.80 37.64
N LEU A 15 11.72 41.13 36.97
CA LEU A 15 12.02 40.19 35.89
C LEU A 15 12.22 40.97 34.58
N VAL A 16 13.46 41.06 34.11
CA VAL A 16 13.78 41.57 32.75
C VAL A 16 13.60 40.41 31.77
N ILE A 17 12.57 40.49 30.92
CA ILE A 17 12.36 39.52 29.83
C ILE A 17 13.33 39.89 28.70
N GLY A 18 14.44 39.17 28.61
CA GLY A 18 15.37 39.23 27.48
C GLY A 18 14.87 38.35 26.34
N ILE A 19 14.42 38.96 25.24
CA ILE A 19 14.14 38.27 23.98
C ILE A 19 15.48 37.81 23.39
N SER A 20 15.74 36.52 23.44
CA SER A 20 16.92 35.92 22.81
C SER A 20 16.58 35.54 21.38
N VAL A 21 17.02 36.35 20.42
CA VAL A 21 16.94 36.01 19.00
C VAL A 21 18.06 35.02 18.70
N PHE A 22 17.70 33.76 18.42
CA PHE A 22 18.65 32.77 17.92
C PHE A 22 18.97 33.08 16.45
N THR A 23 20.09 33.76 16.20
CA THR A 23 20.73 33.77 14.89
C THR A 23 21.81 32.69 14.89
N SER A 24 21.52 31.54 14.26
CA SER A 24 22.56 30.53 13.99
C SER A 24 23.43 31.01 12.84
N GLN A 25 24.72 31.21 13.12
CA GLN A 25 25.75 31.51 12.14
C GLN A 25 26.11 30.24 11.37
N THR A 26 26.02 30.31 10.05
CA THR A 26 26.43 29.26 9.11
C THR A 26 27.92 29.40 8.78
N LEU A 27 28.74 28.41 9.12
CA LEU A 27 30.03 28.16 8.46
C LEU A 27 30.34 26.65 8.55
N PHE A 28 30.32 25.94 7.42
CA PHE A 28 31.53 25.41 6.76
C PHE A 28 31.17 24.79 5.39
N SER A 29 32.07 25.04 4.45
CA SER A 29 32.03 24.67 3.04
C SER A 29 32.48 23.24 2.82
N SER A 30 31.84 22.56 1.88
CA SER A 30 32.51 21.63 0.98
C SER A 30 31.72 21.61 -0.31
N ASP A 31 32.29 22.17 -1.38
CA ASP A 31 31.91 21.87 -2.76
C ASP A 31 32.08 20.36 -2.97
N VAL A 32 31.03 19.61 -2.65
CA VAL A 32 30.89 18.24 -3.11
C VAL A 32 30.62 18.37 -4.59
N ALA A 33 31.63 18.06 -5.39
CA ALA A 33 31.50 17.81 -6.80
C ALA A 33 30.19 17.04 -7.03
N HIS A 34 29.23 17.68 -7.69
CA HIS A 34 28.10 16.98 -8.29
C HIS A 34 28.68 16.03 -9.32
N SER A 35 29.10 14.86 -8.86
CA SER A 35 29.14 13.69 -9.70
C SER A 35 27.69 13.46 -10.09
N GLN A 36 27.34 13.93 -11.30
CA GLN A 36 26.11 13.55 -11.98
C GLN A 36 26.14 12.03 -12.17
N SER A 37 25.74 11.29 -11.14
CA SER A 37 25.16 9.97 -11.28
C SER A 37 23.69 10.17 -11.67
N ASN A 38 23.47 10.78 -12.83
CA ASN A 38 22.16 10.89 -13.45
C ASN A 38 21.85 9.56 -14.15
N SER A 39 21.27 8.63 -13.41
CA SER A 39 20.31 7.70 -14.00
C SER A 39 19.13 7.55 -13.05
N SER A 40 18.26 8.55 -13.00
CA SER A 40 16.91 8.33 -12.46
C SER A 40 16.27 7.27 -13.33
N ILE A 41 15.81 6.16 -12.73
CA ILE A 41 15.20 5.05 -13.45
C ILE A 41 14.04 5.60 -14.29
N GLY A 42 14.17 5.47 -15.61
CA GLY A 42 13.20 6.02 -16.56
C GLY A 42 12.16 4.98 -16.96
N LYS A 43 10.99 5.44 -17.44
CA LYS A 43 9.98 4.55 -18.02
C LYS A 43 10.53 3.64 -19.10
N ASP A 44 11.46 4.12 -19.93
CA ASP A 44 12.03 3.32 -21.02
C ASP A 44 12.92 2.17 -20.52
N GLN A 45 13.64 2.38 -19.41
CA GLN A 45 14.41 1.32 -18.76
C GLN A 45 13.49 0.24 -18.19
N ILE A 46 12.40 0.64 -17.55
CA ILE A 46 11.38 -0.28 -17.03
C ILE A 46 10.73 -1.08 -18.19
N LYS A 47 10.41 -0.43 -19.32
CA LYS A 47 9.91 -1.14 -20.52
C LYS A 47 10.88 -2.21 -20.99
N GLN A 48 12.18 -1.89 -21.06
CA GLN A 48 13.21 -2.86 -21.47
C GLN A 48 13.28 -4.04 -20.51
N TRP A 49 13.23 -3.80 -19.20
CA TRP A 49 13.20 -4.86 -18.20
C TRP A 49 11.96 -5.75 -18.34
N ILE A 50 10.77 -5.17 -18.48
CA ILE A 50 9.53 -5.92 -18.72
C ILE A 50 9.67 -6.78 -19.98
N GLN A 51 10.12 -6.21 -21.11
CA GLN A 51 10.27 -6.96 -22.37
C GLN A 51 11.26 -8.13 -22.24
N ALA A 52 12.38 -7.91 -21.54
CA ALA A 52 13.41 -8.93 -21.35
C ALA A 52 12.97 -10.04 -20.40
N GLN A 53 12.36 -9.69 -19.27
CA GLN A 53 12.18 -10.60 -18.13
C GLN A 53 10.76 -11.13 -17.97
N SER A 54 9.74 -10.46 -18.51
CA SER A 54 8.35 -10.88 -18.36
C SER A 54 8.06 -12.20 -19.08
N LYS A 55 7.19 -12.99 -18.47
CA LYS A 55 6.66 -14.24 -19.05
C LYS A 55 5.75 -13.93 -20.24
N GLU A 56 4.92 -12.90 -20.13
CA GLU A 56 4.11 -12.38 -21.22
C GLU A 56 4.96 -11.52 -22.16
N LYS A 57 4.75 -11.64 -23.47
CA LYS A 57 5.54 -10.90 -24.47
C LYS A 57 4.78 -9.75 -25.13
N ASN A 58 3.44 -9.79 -25.07
CA ASN A 58 2.58 -8.81 -25.72
C ASN A 58 2.05 -7.81 -24.69
N HIS A 59 2.84 -6.78 -24.41
CA HIS A 59 2.51 -5.73 -23.46
C HIS A 59 2.14 -4.42 -24.16
N TYR A 60 1.12 -3.74 -23.64
CA TYR A 60 0.74 -2.40 -24.05
C TYR A 60 1.36 -1.37 -23.10
N PHE A 61 2.36 -0.64 -23.56
CA PHE A 61 3.17 0.25 -22.72
C PHE A 61 2.66 1.70 -22.61
N GLU A 62 1.55 2.02 -23.27
CA GLU A 62 1.00 3.39 -23.35
C GLU A 62 0.70 3.99 -21.97
N HIS A 63 0.18 3.17 -21.06
CA HIS A 63 -0.15 3.58 -19.69
C HIS A 63 0.77 2.95 -18.64
N LEU A 64 2.07 2.87 -18.93
CA LEU A 64 3.07 2.50 -17.93
C LEU A 64 3.15 3.54 -16.81
N ALA A 65 2.88 3.11 -15.59
CA ALA A 65 3.13 3.84 -14.36
C ALA A 65 4.04 3.01 -13.44
N PHE A 66 4.84 3.69 -12.62
CA PHE A 66 5.73 3.03 -11.67
C PHE A 66 5.96 3.89 -10.43
N GLN A 67 6.43 3.24 -9.38
CA GLN A 67 6.87 3.85 -8.12
C GLN A 67 8.15 3.15 -7.67
N GLU A 68 9.08 3.97 -7.19
CA GLU A 68 10.25 3.57 -6.43
C GLU A 68 9.82 3.46 -4.96
N VAL A 69 9.99 2.29 -4.35
CA VAL A 69 9.58 2.00 -2.97
C VAL A 69 10.59 1.03 -2.36
N ASN A 70 10.98 1.26 -1.10
CA ASN A 70 11.76 0.32 -0.31
C ASN A 70 10.81 -0.69 0.36
N ILE A 71 10.60 -1.83 -0.30
CA ILE A 71 9.60 -2.84 0.05
C ILE A 71 10.14 -3.79 1.12
N ASP A 72 11.43 -4.10 1.08
CA ASP A 72 12.08 -4.98 2.06
C ASP A 72 12.82 -4.18 3.17
N HIS A 73 13.86 -4.76 3.76
CA HIS A 73 14.64 -4.16 4.87
C HIS A 73 15.99 -3.61 4.44
N ASP A 74 16.39 -3.80 3.19
CA ASP A 74 17.66 -3.30 2.72
C ASP A 74 17.58 -1.79 2.41
N VAL A 75 18.67 -1.23 1.90
CA VAL A 75 18.75 0.20 1.56
C VAL A 75 18.42 0.46 0.09
N ASP A 76 18.33 -0.61 -0.70
CA ASP A 76 18.03 -0.54 -2.10
C ASP A 76 16.52 -0.33 -2.29
N VAL A 77 16.17 0.22 -3.45
CA VAL A 77 14.80 0.62 -3.75
C VAL A 77 14.29 -0.24 -4.88
N GLU A 78 13.18 -0.93 -4.63
CA GLU A 78 12.47 -1.73 -5.59
C GLU A 78 11.57 -0.87 -6.48
N ILE A 79 11.23 -1.42 -7.65
CA ILE A 79 10.32 -0.79 -8.60
C ILE A 79 9.01 -1.56 -8.65
N ALA A 80 7.93 -0.95 -8.18
CA ALA A 80 6.58 -1.38 -8.46
C ALA A 80 6.10 -0.74 -9.76
N ALA A 81 5.68 -1.53 -10.74
CA ALA A 81 5.21 -1.02 -12.03
C ALA A 81 3.85 -1.63 -12.42
N THR A 82 3.05 -0.84 -13.13
CA THR A 82 1.77 -1.27 -13.68
C THR A 82 1.65 -0.89 -15.15
N LEU A 83 1.05 -1.78 -15.92
CA LEU A 83 0.56 -1.53 -17.26
C LEU A 83 -0.97 -1.61 -17.22
N THR A 84 -1.65 -0.57 -17.68
CA THR A 84 -3.10 -0.60 -17.88
C THR A 84 -3.42 -0.54 -19.37
N GLY A 85 -4.32 -1.41 -19.80
CA GLY A 85 -4.86 -1.44 -21.16
C GLY A 85 -6.36 -1.16 -21.16
N GLY A 86 -7.07 -1.76 -22.12
CA GLY A 86 -8.53 -1.69 -22.20
C GLY A 86 -9.26 -2.26 -20.98
N THR A 87 -10.57 -2.45 -21.11
CA THR A 87 -11.53 -2.63 -19.99
C THR A 87 -11.10 -3.60 -18.87
N ASN A 88 -10.29 -4.64 -19.17
CA ASN A 88 -9.79 -5.62 -18.19
C ASN A 88 -8.34 -6.05 -18.36
N ILE A 89 -7.56 -5.31 -19.13
CA ILE A 89 -6.18 -5.69 -19.41
C ILE A 89 -5.29 -4.89 -18.49
N GLY A 90 -4.46 -5.57 -17.71
CA GLY A 90 -3.38 -4.93 -17.00
C GLY A 90 -2.39 -5.94 -16.43
N SER A 91 -1.23 -5.43 -16.08
CA SER A 91 -0.13 -6.20 -15.52
C SER A 91 0.53 -5.42 -14.40
N PHE A 92 0.92 -6.12 -13.35
CA PHE A 92 1.65 -5.61 -12.20
C PHE A 92 3.00 -6.32 -12.10
N PHE A 93 4.05 -5.57 -11.79
CA PHE A 93 5.42 -6.05 -11.69
C PHE A 93 6.10 -5.47 -10.46
N ILE A 94 6.96 -6.29 -9.82
CA ILE A 94 7.94 -5.83 -8.84
C ILE A 94 9.32 -6.23 -9.34
N PHE A 95 10.22 -5.26 -9.41
CA PHE A 95 11.63 -5.48 -9.68
C PHE A 95 12.46 -5.19 -8.43
N ASP A 96 13.32 -6.13 -8.07
CA ASP A 96 14.24 -6.03 -6.96
C ASP A 96 15.65 -5.75 -7.46
N LYS A 97 16.37 -4.86 -6.76
CA LYS A 97 17.73 -4.46 -7.12
C LYS A 97 18.72 -5.45 -6.52
N GLN A 98 19.37 -6.21 -7.38
CA GLN A 98 20.33 -7.22 -6.96
C GLN A 98 21.67 -6.58 -6.58
N LYS A 99 22.51 -7.33 -5.83
CA LYS A 99 23.86 -6.92 -5.40
C LYS A 99 24.81 -6.49 -6.53
N ASN A 100 24.53 -6.87 -7.76
CA ASN A 100 25.29 -6.46 -8.95
C ASN A 100 24.75 -5.17 -9.59
N GLU A 101 23.88 -4.43 -8.89
CA GLU A 101 23.19 -3.21 -9.32
C GLU A 101 22.18 -3.43 -10.46
N GLU A 102 21.86 -4.68 -10.82
CA GLU A 102 20.85 -5.00 -11.84
C GLU A 102 19.48 -5.21 -11.21
N TYR A 103 18.43 -4.75 -11.90
CA TYR A 103 17.05 -5.01 -11.50
C TYR A 103 16.54 -6.33 -12.06
N LYS A 104 16.00 -7.16 -11.18
CA LYS A 104 15.43 -8.47 -11.52
C LYS A 104 13.94 -8.51 -11.21
N LEU A 105 13.17 -9.03 -12.15
CA LEU A 105 11.74 -9.25 -11.97
C LEU A 105 11.51 -10.36 -10.94
N ILE A 106 10.85 -10.03 -9.83
CA ILE A 106 10.51 -11.00 -8.76
C ILE A 106 9.02 -11.36 -8.74
N THR A 107 8.14 -10.48 -9.24
CA THR A 107 6.72 -10.81 -9.42
C THR A 107 6.16 -10.24 -10.71
N GLU A 108 5.25 -11.00 -11.31
CA GLU A 108 4.41 -10.59 -12.42
C GLU A 108 2.99 -11.12 -12.17
N ARG A 109 2.00 -10.23 -12.27
CA ARG A 109 0.57 -10.56 -12.14
C ARG A 109 -0.27 -9.88 -13.20
N LYS A 110 -1.33 -10.55 -13.68
CA LYS A 110 -2.29 -9.99 -14.64
C LYS A 110 -3.36 -9.16 -13.93
N TRP A 111 -2.92 -8.10 -13.25
CA TRP A 111 -3.77 -7.23 -12.46
C TRP A 111 -3.93 -5.87 -13.14
N LYS A 112 -5.18 -5.48 -13.41
CA LYS A 112 -5.51 -4.12 -13.84
C LYS A 112 -5.63 -3.21 -12.63
N ILE A 113 -4.55 -2.51 -12.31
CA ILE A 113 -4.47 -1.55 -11.21
C ILE A 113 -4.65 -0.14 -11.79
N ASP A 114 -5.79 0.49 -11.49
CA ASP A 114 -6.08 1.84 -11.99
C ASP A 114 -5.20 2.91 -11.31
N ASN A 115 -4.89 2.73 -10.02
CA ASN A 115 -4.08 3.64 -9.22
C ASN A 115 -3.00 2.86 -8.44
N LEU A 116 -1.75 2.98 -8.87
CA LEU A 116 -0.61 2.39 -8.15
C LEU A 116 -0.34 3.21 -6.88
N THR A 117 -0.47 2.59 -5.72
CA THR A 117 -0.30 3.23 -4.41
C THR A 117 0.48 2.31 -3.48
N VAL A 118 1.78 2.17 -3.75
CA VAL A 118 2.71 1.28 -3.03
C VAL A 118 3.74 2.08 -2.23
N GLN A 119 3.50 3.38 -1.97
CA GLN A 119 4.50 4.23 -1.33
C GLN A 119 4.78 3.86 0.13
N GLU A 120 3.75 3.45 0.86
CA GLU A 120 3.84 3.12 2.28
C GLU A 120 3.09 1.81 2.56
N PRO A 121 3.60 0.97 3.48
CA PRO A 121 2.87 -0.21 3.91
C PRO A 121 1.60 0.18 4.69
N VAL A 122 0.56 -0.62 4.57
CA VAL A 122 -0.67 -0.44 5.37
C VAL A 122 -0.48 -0.84 6.83
N THR A 123 0.50 -1.71 7.11
CA THR A 123 0.92 -2.09 8.46
C THR A 123 2.30 -2.75 8.42
N VAL A 124 2.93 -2.89 9.59
CA VAL A 124 4.12 -3.73 9.78
C VAL A 124 3.79 -4.78 10.83
N MET A 125 3.89 -6.05 10.47
CA MET A 125 3.61 -7.19 11.36
C MET A 125 4.77 -8.16 11.34
N GLN A 126 5.28 -8.55 12.51
CA GLN A 126 6.38 -9.52 12.63
C GLN A 126 7.56 -9.16 11.71
N ASP A 127 7.97 -7.89 11.72
CA ASP A 127 9.01 -7.34 10.85
C ASP A 127 8.73 -7.53 9.35
N LYS A 128 7.46 -7.53 8.93
CA LYS A 128 7.08 -7.55 7.50
C LYS A 128 6.25 -6.33 7.17
N LYS A 129 6.70 -5.55 6.19
CA LYS A 129 5.94 -4.45 5.59
C LYS A 129 4.84 -5.04 4.72
N ILE A 130 3.58 -4.88 5.13
CA ILE A 130 2.44 -5.36 4.37
C ILE A 130 1.92 -4.22 3.50
N TYR A 131 1.89 -4.44 2.18
CA TYR A 131 1.39 -3.49 1.20
C TYR A 131 0.00 -3.89 0.71
N GLN A 132 -0.76 -2.90 0.24
CA GLN A 132 -2.07 -3.10 -0.35
C GLN A 132 -2.03 -2.79 -1.84
N THR A 133 -2.69 -3.61 -2.62
CA THR A 133 -2.97 -3.31 -4.03
C THR A 133 -4.41 -3.67 -4.35
N VAL A 134 -5.10 -2.79 -5.07
CA VAL A 134 -6.46 -3.06 -5.55
C VAL A 134 -6.42 -3.19 -7.05
N TYR A 135 -6.90 -4.33 -7.55
CA TYR A 135 -7.04 -4.56 -8.97
C TYR A 135 -8.51 -4.78 -9.35
N ARG A 136 -8.80 -4.58 -10.63
CA ARG A 136 -10.14 -4.71 -11.18
C ARG A 136 -10.20 -5.84 -12.17
N SER A 137 -11.33 -6.51 -12.19
CA SER A 137 -11.72 -7.46 -13.23
C SER A 137 -13.20 -7.29 -13.58
N GLY A 138 -13.63 -7.95 -14.65
CA GLY A 138 -15.02 -7.94 -15.10
C GLY A 138 -15.37 -6.81 -16.09
N GLY A 139 -16.46 -6.95 -16.82
CA GLY A 139 -16.84 -6.04 -17.91
C GLY A 139 -18.23 -5.47 -17.76
N THR A 140 -18.84 -5.12 -18.88
CA THR A 140 -20.24 -4.72 -18.93
C THR A 140 -21.12 -5.78 -18.27
N GLY A 141 -21.81 -5.41 -17.19
CA GLY A 141 -22.74 -6.27 -16.45
C GLY A 141 -22.13 -7.10 -15.30
N ALA A 142 -20.80 -7.12 -15.13
CA ALA A 142 -20.15 -7.71 -13.97
C ALA A 142 -18.85 -7.00 -13.62
N HIS A 143 -18.85 -6.33 -12.48
CA HIS A 143 -17.82 -5.54 -11.82
C HIS A 143 -17.12 -6.20 -10.63
N THR A 144 -15.81 -6.50 -10.60
CA THR A 144 -15.10 -6.83 -9.34
C THR A 144 -13.90 -5.91 -9.06
N GLU A 145 -13.83 -5.38 -7.84
CA GLU A 145 -12.64 -4.75 -7.25
C GLU A 145 -12.11 -5.68 -6.16
N THR A 146 -10.89 -6.20 -6.35
CA THR A 146 -10.24 -7.13 -5.43
C THR A 146 -9.06 -6.45 -4.76
N VAL A 147 -8.99 -6.52 -3.44
CA VAL A 147 -7.80 -6.12 -2.69
C VAL A 147 -6.88 -7.31 -2.51
N VAL A 148 -5.58 -7.05 -2.58
CA VAL A 148 -4.51 -7.98 -2.22
C VAL A 148 -3.63 -7.30 -1.19
N LEU A 149 -3.49 -7.93 -0.03
CA LEU A 149 -2.42 -7.64 0.91
C LEU A 149 -1.24 -8.55 0.59
N TRP A 150 -0.05 -7.98 0.50
CA TRP A 150 1.13 -8.72 0.12
C TRP A 150 2.38 -8.19 0.82
N HIS A 151 3.42 -8.99 0.87
CA HIS A 151 4.73 -8.61 1.39
C HIS A 151 5.84 -9.37 0.64
N LEU A 152 7.10 -9.03 0.92
CA LEU A 152 8.24 -9.88 0.56
C LEU A 152 8.60 -10.78 1.75
N ASP A 153 8.87 -12.06 1.49
CA ASP A 153 9.42 -12.96 2.50
C ASP A 153 10.90 -12.67 2.76
N ASP A 154 11.51 -13.38 3.71
CA ASP A 154 12.91 -13.14 4.10
C ASP A 154 13.91 -13.48 2.99
N ASN A 155 13.46 -14.12 1.90
CA ASN A 155 14.24 -14.44 0.72
C ASN A 155 13.93 -13.50 -0.46
N GLY A 156 13.15 -12.43 -0.25
CA GLY A 156 12.73 -11.49 -1.29
C GLY A 156 11.64 -12.03 -2.22
N ASN A 157 10.95 -13.12 -1.86
CA ASN A 157 9.86 -13.64 -2.68
C ASN A 157 8.57 -12.88 -2.39
N PHE A 158 7.82 -12.56 -3.44
CA PHE A 158 6.50 -11.97 -3.34
C PHE A 158 5.46 -12.95 -2.80
N VAL A 159 4.81 -12.59 -1.70
CA VAL A 159 3.77 -13.38 -1.02
C VAL A 159 2.46 -12.60 -0.99
N GLU A 160 1.40 -13.21 -1.49
CA GLU A 160 0.02 -12.72 -1.37
C GLU A 160 -0.55 -13.19 -0.04
N ALA A 161 -0.48 -12.33 0.97
CA ALA A 161 -0.87 -12.66 2.34
C ALA A 161 -2.39 -12.79 2.51
N TRP A 162 -3.16 -12.04 1.73
CA TRP A 162 -4.62 -12.09 1.73
C TRP A 162 -5.18 -11.49 0.44
N GLU A 163 -6.19 -12.13 -0.15
CA GLU A 163 -6.91 -11.63 -1.31
C GLU A 163 -8.41 -11.67 -1.03
N HIS A 164 -9.12 -10.57 -1.29
CA HIS A 164 -10.55 -10.51 -1.06
C HIS A 164 -11.28 -9.55 -2.02
N PRO A 165 -12.46 -9.94 -2.55
CA PRO A 165 -13.31 -9.01 -3.29
C PRO A 165 -13.87 -7.93 -2.37
N MET A 166 -13.45 -6.68 -2.56
CA MET A 166 -13.98 -5.54 -1.80
C MET A 166 -15.31 -5.04 -2.35
N LYS A 167 -15.53 -5.25 -3.64
CA LYS A 167 -16.75 -4.86 -4.31
C LYS A 167 -17.01 -5.82 -5.46
N GLU A 168 -18.19 -6.40 -5.46
CA GLU A 168 -18.68 -7.23 -6.55
C GLU A 168 -20.05 -6.70 -6.95
N ILE A 169 -20.25 -6.42 -8.23
CA ILE A 169 -21.53 -5.98 -8.79
C ILE A 169 -21.83 -6.86 -9.98
N SER A 170 -23.05 -7.38 -10.08
CA SER A 170 -23.51 -8.09 -11.27
C SER A 170 -24.96 -7.73 -11.61
N THR A 171 -25.26 -7.68 -12.90
CA THR A 171 -26.61 -7.41 -13.43
C THR A 171 -27.06 -8.50 -14.40
N PHE A 172 -26.62 -9.74 -14.20
CA PHE A 172 -26.99 -10.86 -15.06
C PHE A 172 -28.39 -11.39 -14.73
N GLN A 173 -29.11 -11.86 -15.76
CA GLN A 173 -30.38 -12.60 -15.64
C GLN A 173 -31.47 -11.90 -14.80
N ASP A 174 -31.66 -10.60 -15.03
CA ASP A 174 -32.69 -9.80 -14.37
C ASP A 174 -32.56 -9.69 -12.83
N GLU A 175 -31.41 -10.05 -12.28
CA GLU A 175 -31.07 -9.90 -10.86
C GLU A 175 -29.88 -8.95 -10.70
N TYR A 176 -30.06 -7.88 -9.93
CA TYR A 176 -28.95 -7.07 -9.47
C TYR A 176 -28.36 -7.69 -8.21
N TYR A 177 -27.08 -8.04 -8.26
CA TYR A 177 -26.28 -8.49 -7.14
C TYR A 177 -25.26 -7.42 -6.78
N ALA A 178 -25.11 -7.14 -5.49
CA ALA A 178 -23.95 -6.41 -5.00
C ALA A 178 -23.45 -6.97 -3.67
N LYS A 179 -22.13 -7.10 -3.58
CA LYS A 179 -21.40 -7.29 -2.33
C LYS A 179 -20.42 -6.15 -2.16
N ILE A 180 -20.41 -5.56 -0.98
CA ILE A 180 -19.47 -4.51 -0.59
C ILE A 180 -18.83 -4.97 0.72
N SER A 181 -17.51 -4.99 0.74
CA SER A 181 -16.73 -5.31 1.92
C SER A 181 -15.89 -4.11 2.35
N THR A 182 -15.42 -4.14 3.59
CA THR A 182 -14.34 -3.32 4.12
C THR A 182 -13.56 -4.15 5.12
N PHE A 183 -12.28 -3.85 5.32
CA PHE A 183 -11.49 -4.53 6.33
C PHE A 183 -10.76 -3.55 7.24
N HIS A 184 -10.43 -4.02 8.44
CA HIS A 184 -9.61 -3.30 9.40
C HIS A 184 -8.52 -4.23 9.94
N ILE A 185 -7.32 -3.69 10.09
CA ILE A 185 -6.19 -4.38 10.69
C ILE A 185 -5.99 -3.84 12.10
N ASP A 186 -5.95 -4.72 13.09
CA ASP A 186 -5.63 -4.40 14.48
C ASP A 186 -4.71 -5.48 15.08
N GLY A 187 -3.49 -5.08 15.45
CA GLY A 187 -2.43 -6.01 15.85
C GLY A 187 -2.13 -7.03 14.76
N ASP A 188 -2.16 -8.32 15.11
CA ASP A 188 -1.97 -9.45 14.18
C ASP A 188 -3.27 -9.90 13.51
N TYR A 189 -4.38 -9.19 13.71
CA TYR A 189 -5.71 -9.59 13.23
C TYR A 189 -6.19 -8.70 12.09
N LEU A 190 -6.89 -9.33 11.14
CA LEU A 190 -7.65 -8.66 10.09
C LEU A 190 -9.13 -9.00 10.27
N TYR A 191 -9.96 -7.96 10.33
CA TYR A 191 -11.41 -8.07 10.42
C TYR A 191 -12.02 -7.64 9.09
N ASP A 192 -12.66 -8.58 8.38
CA ASP A 192 -13.44 -8.32 7.18
C ASP A 192 -14.91 -8.16 7.54
N PHE A 193 -15.54 -7.11 7.05
CA PHE A 193 -16.97 -6.83 7.19
C PHE A 193 -17.57 -6.72 5.80
N SER A 194 -18.52 -7.59 5.47
CA SER A 194 -19.17 -7.59 4.18
C SER A 194 -20.69 -7.48 4.29
N THR A 195 -21.27 -6.76 3.34
CA THR A 195 -22.72 -6.69 3.14
C THR A 195 -23.02 -7.12 1.71
N GLU A 196 -23.87 -8.13 1.58
CA GLU A 196 -24.34 -8.68 0.32
C GLU A 196 -25.85 -8.44 0.19
N TYR A 197 -26.32 -8.08 -0.99
CA TYR A 197 -27.74 -8.08 -1.30
C TYR A 197 -28.03 -8.45 -2.74
N LYS A 198 -29.24 -8.98 -2.94
CA LYS A 198 -29.83 -9.27 -4.23
C LYS A 198 -31.11 -8.47 -4.39
N ARG A 199 -31.28 -7.85 -5.55
CA ARG A 199 -32.49 -7.14 -5.93
C ARG A 199 -32.98 -7.72 -7.26
N PRO A 200 -34.11 -8.45 -7.25
CA PRO A 200 -34.82 -8.78 -8.48
C PRO A 200 -35.26 -7.50 -9.19
N LEU A 201 -35.35 -7.52 -10.52
CA LEU A 201 -35.90 -6.37 -11.28
C LEU A 201 -37.36 -6.04 -10.95
N ASP A 202 -38.10 -6.98 -10.34
CA ASP A 202 -39.43 -6.72 -9.78
C ASP A 202 -39.33 -5.84 -8.52
N SER A 203 -39.73 -4.57 -8.69
CA SER A 203 -39.75 -3.55 -7.64
C SER A 203 -40.64 -3.85 -6.42
N THR A 204 -41.45 -4.92 -6.47
CA THR A 204 -42.30 -5.33 -5.34
C THR A 204 -41.55 -6.21 -4.33
N ILE A 205 -40.37 -6.72 -4.68
CA ILE A 205 -39.56 -7.57 -3.81
C ILE A 205 -38.60 -6.70 -2.99
N THR A 206 -38.69 -6.82 -1.67
CA THR A 206 -37.75 -6.14 -0.75
C THR A 206 -36.39 -6.85 -0.81
N PRO A 207 -35.27 -6.14 -1.07
CA PRO A 207 -33.94 -6.73 -1.05
C PRO A 207 -33.62 -7.34 0.32
N GLN A 208 -33.07 -8.55 0.32
CA GLN A 208 -32.53 -9.17 1.52
C GLN A 208 -31.04 -8.86 1.63
N PHE A 209 -30.63 -8.46 2.84
CA PHE A 209 -29.25 -8.16 3.16
C PHE A 209 -28.66 -9.29 4.00
N LYS A 210 -27.45 -9.71 3.66
CA LYS A 210 -26.63 -10.60 4.45
C LYS A 210 -25.39 -9.85 4.89
N HIS A 211 -25.17 -9.79 6.20
CA HIS A 211 -23.96 -9.23 6.79
C HIS A 211 -23.08 -10.38 7.26
N THR A 212 -21.80 -10.34 6.90
CA THR A 212 -20.80 -11.33 7.35
C THR A 212 -19.63 -10.60 7.97
N THR A 213 -19.14 -11.13 9.08
CA THR A 213 -17.87 -10.70 9.68
C THR A 213 -16.96 -11.91 9.78
N THR A 214 -15.74 -11.76 9.29
CA THR A 214 -14.72 -12.80 9.34
C THR A 214 -13.47 -12.23 9.98
N MET A 215 -12.90 -12.97 10.92
CA MET A 215 -11.63 -12.62 11.56
C MET A 215 -10.54 -13.51 10.98
N TYR A 216 -9.40 -12.91 10.69
CA TYR A 216 -8.19 -13.61 10.25
C TYR A 216 -7.05 -13.25 11.20
N LYS A 217 -6.09 -14.17 11.36
CA LYS A 217 -4.85 -13.95 12.10
C LYS A 217 -3.65 -14.12 11.18
N PHE A 218 -2.70 -13.20 11.25
CA PHE A 218 -1.45 -13.31 10.53
C PHE A 218 -0.53 -14.35 11.18
N ASN A 219 -0.12 -15.37 10.42
CA ASN A 219 0.73 -16.45 10.90
C ASN A 219 2.24 -16.23 10.61
N GLY A 220 2.61 -15.03 10.15
CA GLY A 220 3.95 -14.69 9.68
C GLY A 220 4.09 -14.72 8.16
N THR A 221 3.12 -15.30 7.45
CA THR A 221 3.10 -15.38 5.97
C THR A 221 1.73 -15.02 5.39
N LEU A 222 0.66 -15.58 5.96
CA LEU A 222 -0.71 -15.43 5.46
C LEU A 222 -1.65 -14.97 6.56
N PHE A 223 -2.74 -14.31 6.17
CA PHE A 223 -3.90 -14.14 7.03
C PHE A 223 -4.81 -15.37 6.90
N GLU A 224 -4.86 -16.19 7.94
CA GLU A 224 -5.69 -17.39 7.99
C GLU A 224 -6.92 -17.15 8.86
N SER A 225 -8.05 -17.78 8.52
CA SER A 225 -9.29 -17.63 9.29
C SER A 225 -9.03 -18.00 10.76
N ALA A 226 -9.32 -17.07 11.65
CA ALA A 226 -9.26 -17.30 13.08
C ALA A 226 -10.66 -17.74 13.54
N GLU A 227 -10.80 -19.01 13.91
CA GLU A 227 -11.99 -19.54 14.57
C GLU A 227 -12.17 -18.97 15.99
#